data_AF-A0AA40CI01-F1
#
_entry.id   AF-A0AA40CI01-F1
#
_cell.length_a   1.000
_cell.length_b   1.000
_cell.length_c   1.000
_cell.angle_alpha   90.00
_cell.angle_beta   90.00
_cell.angle_gamma   90.00
#
_symmetry.space_group_name_H-M   'P 1'
#
loop_
_entity.id
_entity.type
_entity.pdbx_description
1 polymer ?
#
loop_
_entity_poly.entity_id
_entity_poly.type
_entity_poly.pdbx_seq_one_letter_code
_entity_poly.pdbx_strand_id
1 'polypeptide(L)'
;MRLFTTTSLSLLACLHPVIAQKIYINQVPEYSHLPACAEVPLSTIVRNMEAGKCGDGGRETSFSCFCGTSSTAFNSMISEAVSSRCMPQLPDAMGSALAVFDSYCHLSAVPKQTVPGSPQKFVLV
;
A
#
# COMPACT_ATOMS: atom_id res chain seq x y z
N MET A 1 27.74 -52.44 -10.99
CA MET A 1 28.51 -51.50 -10.16
C MET A 1 28.43 -50.11 -10.75
N ARG A 2 27.54 -49.25 -10.22
CA ARG A 2 27.74 -47.81 -9.93
C ARG A 2 26.59 -47.36 -9.02
N LEU A 3 26.93 -47.20 -7.74
CA LEU A 3 26.19 -46.47 -6.71
C LEU A 3 26.41 -44.96 -6.94
N PHE A 4 25.37 -44.15 -6.81
CA PHE A 4 25.44 -42.72 -6.46
C PHE A 4 24.15 -42.35 -5.70
N THR A 5 24.09 -42.60 -4.38
CA THR A 5 24.34 -41.66 -3.27
C THR A 5 23.39 -40.45 -3.19
N THR A 6 22.55 -40.48 -2.15
CA THR A 6 21.63 -39.46 -1.62
C THR A 6 22.32 -38.17 -1.17
N THR A 7 21.78 -36.99 -1.48
CA THR A 7 21.94 -35.74 -0.68
C THR A 7 20.72 -34.82 -0.95
N SER A 8 19.80 -34.67 0.00
CA SER A 8 19.78 -33.70 1.11
C SER A 8 19.17 -32.35 0.71
N LEU A 9 17.89 -32.23 1.08
CA LEU A 9 17.12 -31.05 1.50
C LEU A 9 17.80 -29.67 1.36
N SER A 10 17.19 -28.79 0.55
CA SER A 10 17.32 -27.34 0.71
C SER A 10 15.99 -26.69 0.39
N LEU A 11 15.03 -26.79 1.31
CA LEU A 11 14.02 -25.74 1.45
C LEU A 11 14.75 -24.51 1.99
N LEU A 12 15.34 -23.71 1.09
CA LEU A 12 15.64 -22.31 1.40
C LEU A 12 14.29 -21.61 1.55
N ALA A 13 13.73 -21.64 2.76
CA ALA A 13 12.75 -20.65 3.15
C ALA A 13 13.46 -19.29 3.03
N CYS A 14 13.14 -18.54 1.99
CA CYS A 14 13.57 -17.16 1.86
C CYS A 14 12.95 -16.40 3.03
N LEU A 15 13.69 -16.23 4.13
CA LEU A 15 13.45 -15.14 5.07
C LEU A 15 13.68 -13.86 4.26
N HIS A 16 12.62 -13.38 3.60
CA HIS A 16 12.63 -12.05 3.05
C HIS A 16 12.69 -11.11 4.24
N PRO A 17 13.77 -10.33 4.43
CA PRO A 17 13.69 -9.23 5.37
C PRO A 17 12.53 -8.35 4.90
N VAL A 18 11.53 -8.18 5.75
CA VAL A 18 10.50 -7.16 5.53
C VAL A 18 11.23 -5.83 5.65
N ILE A 19 11.71 -5.33 4.51
CA ILE A 19 12.30 -4.00 4.43
C ILE A 19 11.14 -3.04 4.68
N ALA A 20 11.16 -2.35 5.81
CA ALA A 20 10.21 -1.29 6.12
C ALA A 20 10.31 -0.22 5.02
N GLN A 21 9.33 -0.19 4.11
CA GLN A 21 9.31 0.71 2.96
C GLN A 21 8.19 1.72 3.08
N LYS A 22 8.56 3.02 3.13
CA LYS A 22 7.64 4.14 3.22
C LYS A 22 6.94 4.37 1.88
N ILE A 23 5.84 3.66 1.65
CA ILE A 23 4.96 3.88 0.50
C ILE A 23 3.89 4.88 0.91
N TYR A 24 3.70 5.93 0.11
CA TYR A 24 2.72 6.98 0.37
C TYR A 24 1.56 6.87 -0.61
N ILE A 25 0.33 7.11 -0.12
CA ILE A 25 -0.88 7.00 -0.94
C ILE A 25 -0.95 7.99 -2.10
N ASN A 26 -0.23 9.11 -2.01
CA ASN A 26 -0.12 10.08 -3.11
C ASN A 26 0.72 9.58 -4.31
N GLN A 27 1.29 8.37 -4.23
CA GLN A 27 1.89 7.70 -5.39
C GLN A 27 0.84 7.09 -6.32
N VAL A 28 -0.41 6.98 -5.88
CA VAL A 28 -1.56 6.64 -6.74
C VAL A 28 -2.01 7.91 -7.47
N PRO A 29 -1.92 7.98 -8.81
CA PRO A 29 -2.26 9.20 -9.57
C PRO A 29 -3.67 9.72 -9.28
N GLU A 30 -4.63 8.80 -9.17
CA GLU A 30 -6.05 9.06 -8.94
C GLU A 30 -6.33 9.68 -7.56
N TYR A 31 -5.40 9.54 -6.60
CA TYR A 31 -5.51 10.19 -5.29
C TYR A 31 -5.65 11.71 -5.42
N SER A 32 -4.93 12.32 -6.37
CA SER A 32 -4.96 13.76 -6.61
C SER A 32 -6.27 14.28 -7.23
N HIS A 33 -7.09 13.37 -7.77
CA HIS A 33 -8.39 13.70 -8.37
C HIS A 33 -9.56 13.53 -7.39
N LEU A 34 -9.30 13.03 -6.17
CA LEU A 34 -10.35 12.89 -5.17
C LEU A 34 -10.83 14.27 -4.72
N PRO A 35 -12.15 14.45 -4.51
CA PRO A 35 -12.65 15.65 -3.85
C PRO A 35 -12.14 15.68 -2.40
N ALA A 36 -11.95 16.89 -1.86
CA ALA A 36 -11.44 17.08 -0.49
C ALA A 36 -12.26 16.32 0.58
N CYS A 37 -13.57 16.13 0.35
CA CYS A 37 -14.45 15.38 1.25
C CYS A 37 -14.02 13.90 1.39
N ALA A 38 -13.40 13.31 0.35
CA ALA A 38 -12.91 11.93 0.34
C ALA A 38 -11.39 11.85 0.58
N GLU A 39 -10.63 12.80 0.03
CA GLU A 39 -9.17 12.84 0.16
C GLU A 39 -8.74 12.95 1.63
N VAL A 40 -9.35 13.89 2.38
CA VAL A 40 -9.01 14.15 3.78
C VAL A 40 -9.22 12.93 4.70
N PRO A 41 -10.40 12.27 4.73
CA PRO A 41 -10.60 11.09 5.56
C PRO A 41 -9.72 9.92 5.10
N LEU A 42 -9.54 9.70 3.80
CA LEU A 42 -8.66 8.65 3.28
C LEU A 42 -7.21 8.86 3.74
N SER A 43 -6.68 10.07 3.55
CA SER A 43 -5.34 10.45 4.01
C SER A 43 -5.19 10.29 5.52
N THR A 44 -6.21 10.70 6.27
CA THR A 44 -6.20 10.59 7.74
C THR A 44 -6.12 9.13 8.15
N ILE A 45 -6.94 8.25 7.59
CA ILE A 45 -6.93 6.82 7.95
C ILE A 45 -5.59 6.17 7.59
N VAL A 46 -5.11 6.40 6.36
CA VAL A 46 -3.85 5.79 5.86
C VAL A 46 -2.60 6.41 6.51
N ARG A 47 -2.70 7.56 7.17
CA ARG A 47 -1.59 8.21 7.88
C ARG A 47 -1.69 8.10 9.40
N ASN A 48 -2.87 7.83 9.94
CA ASN A 48 -3.09 7.71 11.38
C ASN A 48 -2.67 6.32 11.86
N MET A 49 -1.35 6.18 12.02
CA MET A 49 -0.70 4.94 12.46
C MET A 49 -1.09 4.52 13.88
N GLU A 50 -1.51 5.45 14.73
CA GLU A 50 -1.88 5.15 16.13
C GLU A 50 -3.29 4.58 16.27
N ALA A 51 -4.26 5.08 15.49
CA ALA A 51 -5.63 4.56 15.53
C ALA A 51 -5.83 3.28 14.72
N GLY A 52 -4.94 3.00 13.75
CA GLY A 52 -5.08 1.94 12.76
C GLY A 52 -4.98 0.50 13.25
N LYS A 53 -4.81 0.24 14.57
CA LYS A 53 -4.69 -1.14 15.11
C LYS A 53 -3.53 -1.97 14.52
N CYS A 54 -2.59 -1.34 13.81
CA CYS A 54 -1.45 -2.03 13.21
C CYS A 54 -0.45 -2.59 14.24
N GLY A 55 -0.56 -2.14 15.50
CA GLY A 55 0.07 -2.79 16.65
C GLY A 55 1.60 -2.73 16.67
N ASP A 56 2.20 -1.96 15.78
CA ASP A 56 3.65 -1.87 15.57
C ASP A 56 4.27 -0.62 16.20
N GLY A 57 3.46 0.25 16.83
CA GLY A 57 3.91 1.52 17.40
C GLY A 57 4.43 2.50 16.36
N GLY A 58 3.94 2.41 15.11
CA GLY A 58 4.37 3.26 14.00
C GLY A 58 5.76 2.93 13.45
N ARG A 59 6.27 1.72 13.72
CA ARG A 59 7.61 1.26 13.29
C ARG A 59 7.66 0.84 11.84
N GLU A 60 6.66 0.12 11.38
CA GLU A 60 6.44 -0.13 9.97
C GLU A 60 5.70 1.06 9.40
N THR A 61 6.06 1.45 8.20
CA THR A 61 5.18 2.28 7.40
C THR A 61 4.03 1.42 6.96
N SER A 62 3.04 1.31 7.85
CA SER A 62 1.60 1.26 7.69
C SER A 62 1.02 0.59 6.43
N PHE A 63 1.62 0.73 5.25
CA PHE A 63 1.44 -0.08 4.05
C PHE A 63 1.22 -1.58 4.31
N SER A 64 2.16 -2.28 4.95
CA SER A 64 2.04 -3.74 5.16
C SER A 64 0.85 -4.12 6.06
N CYS A 65 0.50 -3.26 7.00
CA CYS A 65 -0.70 -3.42 7.82
C CYS A 65 -1.99 -3.12 7.04
N PHE A 66 -2.05 -1.97 6.37
CA PHE A 66 -3.22 -1.53 5.60
C PHE A 66 -3.55 -2.49 4.47
N CYS A 67 -2.52 -2.95 3.76
CA CYS A 67 -2.66 -3.70 2.51
C CYS A 67 -2.45 -5.20 2.67
N GLY A 68 -1.95 -5.64 3.83
CA GLY A 68 -1.86 -7.05 4.20
C GLY A 68 -3.10 -7.51 4.96
N THR A 69 -2.94 -7.76 6.25
CA THR A 69 -3.91 -8.49 7.08
C THR A 69 -5.19 -7.72 7.42
N SER A 70 -5.22 -6.40 7.22
CA SER A 70 -6.30 -5.55 7.72
C SER A 70 -7.05 -4.74 6.65
N SER A 71 -6.82 -5.02 5.35
CA SER A 71 -7.40 -4.27 4.23
C SER A 71 -8.93 -4.17 4.27
N THR A 72 -9.63 -5.25 4.64
CA THR A 72 -11.11 -5.24 4.77
C THR A 72 -11.59 -4.32 5.88
N ALA A 73 -10.91 -4.27 7.04
CA ALA A 73 -11.30 -3.39 8.13
C ALA A 73 -11.09 -1.91 7.74
N PHE A 74 -10.02 -1.63 6.98
CA PHE A 74 -9.77 -0.30 6.46
C PHE A 74 -10.74 0.11 5.36
N ASN A 75 -11.17 -0.81 4.49
CA ASN A 75 -12.23 -0.54 3.52
C ASN A 75 -13.52 -0.06 4.23
N SER A 76 -13.93 -0.74 5.31
CA SER A 76 -15.09 -0.33 6.08
C SER A 76 -14.89 1.07 6.70
N MET A 77 -13.76 1.31 7.37
CA MET A 77 -13.47 2.62 7.98
C MET A 77 -13.41 3.76 6.94
N ILE A 78 -12.80 3.52 5.78
CA ILE A 78 -12.73 4.49 4.68
C ILE A 78 -14.13 4.75 4.15
N SER A 79 -14.91 3.70 3.89
CA SER A 79 -16.26 3.85 3.35
C SER A 79 -17.16 4.69 4.26
N GLU A 80 -17.11 4.46 5.57
CA GLU A 80 -17.89 5.19 6.57
C GLU A 80 -17.42 6.64 6.70
N ALA A 81 -16.11 6.86 6.81
CA ALA A 81 -15.53 8.19 6.95
C ALA A 81 -15.79 9.06 5.71
N VAL A 82 -15.68 8.49 4.51
CA VAL A 82 -15.96 9.20 3.26
C VAL A 82 -17.45 9.46 3.10
N SER A 83 -18.30 8.47 3.37
CA SER A 83 -19.76 8.63 3.28
C SER A 83 -20.27 9.72 4.20
N SER A 84 -19.78 9.78 5.44
CA SER A 84 -20.18 10.80 6.43
C SER A 84 -19.82 12.24 6.01
N ARG A 85 -18.85 12.41 5.11
CA ARG A 85 -18.35 13.72 4.66
C ARG A 85 -18.81 14.13 3.27
N CYS A 86 -18.95 13.17 2.36
CA CYS A 86 -19.28 13.43 0.96
C CYS A 86 -20.76 13.29 0.65
N MET A 87 -21.53 12.52 1.44
CA MET A 87 -22.95 12.38 1.19
C MET A 87 -23.78 13.50 1.83
N PRO A 88 -24.88 13.89 1.18
CA PRO A 88 -25.44 13.38 -0.08
C PRO A 88 -24.87 13.98 -1.37
N GLN A 89 -23.93 14.93 -1.30
CA GLN A 89 -23.53 15.77 -2.44
C GLN A 89 -22.70 15.04 -3.50
N LEU A 90 -21.86 14.08 -3.09
CA LEU A 90 -20.91 13.37 -3.93
C LEU A 90 -20.92 11.86 -3.59
N PRO A 91 -21.96 11.11 -4.02
CA PRO A 91 -22.10 9.69 -3.69
C PRO A 91 -20.98 8.81 -4.27
N ASP A 92 -20.45 9.18 -5.43
CA ASP A 92 -19.38 8.42 -6.11
C ASP A 92 -17.99 8.56 -5.45
N ALA A 93 -17.84 9.52 -4.54
CA ALA A 93 -16.58 9.79 -3.87
C ALA A 93 -16.15 8.63 -2.95
N MET A 94 -17.11 7.90 -2.37
CA MET A 94 -16.83 6.69 -1.59
C MET A 94 -16.15 5.60 -2.44
N GLY A 95 -16.76 5.27 -3.58
CA GLY A 95 -16.21 4.26 -4.49
C GLY A 95 -14.84 4.66 -5.04
N SER A 96 -14.68 5.94 -5.38
CA SER A 96 -13.40 6.49 -5.84
C SER A 96 -12.30 6.37 -4.79
N ALA A 97 -12.60 6.67 -3.52
CA ALA A 97 -11.62 6.56 -2.43
C ALA A 97 -11.21 5.10 -2.18
N LEU A 98 -12.15 4.16 -2.25
CA LEU A 98 -11.87 2.73 -2.12
C LEU A 98 -11.01 2.21 -3.29
N ALA A 99 -11.26 2.67 -4.52
CA ALA A 99 -10.44 2.32 -5.68
C ALA A 99 -9.00 2.85 -5.55
N VAL A 100 -8.82 4.06 -5.02
CA VAL A 100 -7.49 4.62 -4.72
C VAL A 100 -6.79 3.81 -3.62
N PHE A 101 -7.50 3.41 -2.57
CA PHE A 101 -6.93 2.59 -1.50
C PHE A 101 -6.54 1.19 -2.00
N ASP A 102 -7.35 0.57 -2.85
CA ASP A 102 -7.03 -0.70 -3.49
C ASP A 102 -5.79 -0.58 -4.38
N SER A 103 -5.74 0.46 -5.22
CA SER A 103 -4.57 0.74 -6.08
C SER A 103 -3.31 1.01 -5.25
N TYR A 104 -3.45 1.73 -4.14
CA TYR A 104 -2.38 1.93 -3.17
C TYR A 104 -1.87 0.58 -2.67
N CYS A 105 -2.74 -0.35 -2.33
CA CYS A 105 -2.36 -1.67 -1.85
C CYS A 105 -1.73 -2.60 -2.89
N HIS A 106 -1.87 -2.28 -4.18
CA HIS A 106 -1.17 -2.95 -5.26
C HIS A 106 0.18 -2.30 -5.59
N LEU A 107 0.55 -1.19 -4.95
CA LEU A 107 1.89 -0.64 -5.09
C LEU A 107 2.89 -1.65 -4.56
N SER A 108 3.81 -2.07 -5.41
CA SER A 108 4.90 -2.91 -4.96
C SER A 108 5.89 -2.04 -4.19
N ALA A 109 6.37 -2.59 -3.07
CA ALA A 109 7.52 -2.06 -2.35
C ALA A 109 8.79 -2.35 -3.18
N VAL A 110 8.88 -1.75 -4.37
CA VAL A 110 10.07 -1.78 -5.19
C VAL A 110 11.02 -0.78 -4.53
N PRO A 111 12.19 -1.23 -4.01
CA PRO A 111 13.21 -0.29 -3.61
C PRO A 111 13.43 0.63 -4.80
N LYS A 112 13.38 1.96 -4.62
CA LYS A 112 13.86 2.88 -5.66
C LYS A 112 15.30 2.48 -5.97
N GLN A 113 15.47 1.67 -7.00
CA GLN A 113 16.77 1.21 -7.42
C GLN A 113 17.38 2.42 -8.11
N THR A 114 18.28 3.11 -7.40
CA THR A 114 19.29 3.94 -8.05
C THR A 114 20.13 2.96 -8.88
N VAL A 115 19.68 2.61 -10.09
CA VAL A 115 20.46 1.77 -11.02
C VAL A 115 21.44 2.69 -11.74
N PRO A 116 22.76 2.56 -11.53
CA PRO A 116 23.73 3.19 -12.41
C PRO A 116 23.77 2.35 -13.69
N GLY A 117 23.09 2.79 -14.75
CA GLY A 117 23.32 2.22 -16.08
C GLY A 117 22.12 1.91 -16.98
N SER A 118 20.90 2.37 -16.72
CA SER A 118 19.85 2.36 -17.77
C SER A 118 19.71 3.73 -18.42
N PRO A 119 19.67 3.83 -19.77
CA PRO A 119 19.49 5.09 -20.46
C PRO A 119 18.06 5.59 -20.22
N GLN A 120 17.93 6.52 -19.29
CA GLN A 120 16.68 7.26 -19.10
C GLN A 120 16.52 8.18 -20.31
N LYS A 121 15.60 7.83 -21.21
CA LYS A 121 15.12 8.76 -22.24
C LYS A 121 14.33 9.85 -21.53
N PHE A 122 15.03 10.94 -21.20
CA PHE A 122 14.46 12.18 -20.71
C PHE A 122 13.58 12.74 -21.82
N VAL A 123 12.26 12.73 -21.63
CA VAL A 123 11.35 13.51 -22.47
C VAL A 123 11.26 14.88 -21.83
N LEU A 124 11.96 15.86 -22.41
CA LEU A 124 11.66 17.28 -22.18
C LEU A 124 10.31 17.57 -22.83
N VAL A 125 9.33 17.96 -22.02
CA VAL A 125 8.25 18.87 -22.42
C VAL A 125 8.35 20.07 -21.51
#